data_AF-A0A428KEX7-F1
#
_entry.id   AF-A0A428KEX7-F1
#
_cell.length_a   1.000
_cell.length_b   1.000
_cell.length_c   1.000
_cell.angle_alpha   90.00
_cell.angle_beta   90.00
_cell.angle_gamma   90.00
#
_symmetry.space_group_name_H-M   'P 1'
#
loop_
_entity.id
_entity.type
_entity.pdbx_description
1 polymer ?
#
loop_
_entity_poly.entity_id
_entity_poly.type
_entity_poly.pdbx_seq_one_letter_code
_entity_poly.pdbx_strand_id
1 'polypeptide(L)'
;MKQILLTNPNESVYCQLTYDASTQWLRVVWNGHVGPDLAMRGAVASLEILREYHCLYLFNDNSRLEGPWFDSVYWLSHEWGPAAAKAGLRYVAHVTRANNFATSFTATPVHQLFNQFEIQIFDQAGEALDWLRSCQAQEQL
;
A
#
# COMPACT_ATOMS: atom_id res chain seq x y z
N MET A 1 2.44 -18.05 6.28
CA MET A 1 2.77 -16.98 5.31
C MET A 1 1.89 -17.20 4.08
N LYS A 2 1.12 -16.19 3.66
CA LYS A 2 0.32 -16.23 2.41
C LYS A 2 0.97 -15.31 1.39
N GLN A 3 1.07 -15.75 0.14
CA GLN A 3 1.60 -14.93 -0.95
C GLN A 3 0.67 -15.00 -2.17
N ILE A 4 0.44 -13.86 -2.81
CA ILE A 4 -0.26 -13.73 -4.09
C ILE A 4 0.69 -12.99 -5.05
N LEU A 5 0.87 -13.55 -6.24
CA LEU A 5 1.62 -12.93 -7.32
C LEU A 5 0.65 -12.59 -8.45
N LEU A 6 0.53 -11.31 -8.77
CA LEU A 6 -0.26 -10.85 -9.90
C LEU A 6 0.69 -10.57 -11.07
N THR A 7 0.41 -11.22 -12.19
CA THR A 7 1.15 -11.06 -13.44
C THR A 7 0.39 -10.18 -14.41
N ASN A 8 1.13 -9.42 -15.19
CA ASN A 8 0.58 -8.65 -16.30
C ASN A 8 0.41 -9.57 -17.54
N PRO A 9 -0.10 -9.07 -18.68
CA PRO A 9 -0.26 -9.89 -19.89
C PRO A 9 1.04 -10.46 -20.48
N ASN A 10 2.21 -9.94 -20.09
CA ASN A 10 3.51 -10.47 -20.52
C ASN A 10 4.15 -11.43 -19.49
N GLU A 11 3.34 -11.92 -18.54
CA GLU A 11 3.72 -12.88 -17.49
C GLU A 11 4.74 -12.35 -16.47
N SER A 12 5.07 -11.07 -16.50
CA SER A 12 5.90 -10.44 -15.47
C SER A 12 5.07 -10.12 -14.24
N VAL A 13 5.60 -10.41 -13.05
CA VAL A 13 4.98 -10.04 -11.77
C VAL A 13 5.01 -8.53 -11.62
N TYR A 14 3.84 -7.91 -11.60
CA TYR A 14 3.70 -6.46 -11.41
C TYR A 14 3.31 -6.09 -9.98
N CYS A 15 2.69 -7.01 -9.23
CA CYS A 15 2.28 -6.81 -7.85
C CYS A 15 2.45 -8.10 -7.05
N GLN A 16 3.23 -8.04 -5.99
CA GLN A 16 3.43 -9.13 -5.03
C GLN A 16 2.80 -8.74 -3.70
N LEU A 17 1.86 -9.56 -3.22
CA LEU A 17 1.24 -9.41 -1.91
C LEU A 17 1.71 -10.53 -1.01
N THR A 18 2.26 -10.19 0.15
CA THR A 18 2.73 -11.17 1.14
C THR A 18 2.18 -10.80 2.52
N TYR A 19 1.36 -11.68 3.08
CA TYR A 19 0.97 -11.62 4.48
C TYR A 19 1.90 -12.48 5.34
N ASP A 20 2.55 -11.83 6.30
CA ASP A 20 3.41 -12.46 7.28
C ASP A 20 2.68 -12.54 8.62
N ALA A 21 2.40 -13.76 9.08
CA ALA A 21 1.69 -14.01 10.34
C ALA A 21 2.54 -13.71 11.58
N SER A 22 3.87 -13.68 11.46
CA SER A 22 4.77 -13.40 12.59
C SER A 22 4.78 -11.92 12.96
N THR A 23 4.72 -11.06 11.95
CA THR A 23 4.62 -9.61 12.11
C THR A 23 3.17 -9.12 12.04
N GLN A 24 2.26 -9.95 11.53
CA GLN A 24 0.89 -9.57 11.18
C GLN A 24 0.85 -8.38 10.22
N TRP A 25 1.77 -8.35 9.26
CA TRP A 25 1.86 -7.30 8.25
C TRP A 25 1.43 -7.82 6.89
N LEU A 26 0.74 -6.95 6.15
CA LEU A 26 0.58 -7.10 4.71
C LEU A 26 1.67 -6.27 4.02
N ARG A 27 2.49 -6.93 3.21
CA ARG A 27 3.45 -6.30 2.31
C ARG A 27 2.90 -6.33 0.90
N VAL A 28 2.86 -5.17 0.23
CA VAL A 28 2.50 -5.06 -1.19
C VAL A 28 3.66 -4.39 -1.92
N VAL A 29 4.24 -5.08 -2.89
CA VAL A 29 5.37 -4.57 -3.69
C VAL A 29 4.94 -4.49 -5.14
N TRP A 30 5.09 -3.31 -5.73
CA TRP A 30 4.71 -3.03 -7.11
C TRP A 30 5.95 -2.86 -8.00
N ASN A 31 5.90 -3.39 -9.21
CA ASN A 31 7.03 -3.39 -10.15
C ASN A 31 6.59 -3.00 -11.56
N GLY A 32 7.45 -2.25 -12.25
CA GLY A 32 7.30 -1.91 -13.67
C GLY A 32 6.11 -0.99 -13.95
N HIS A 33 5.55 -1.10 -15.16
CA HIS A 33 4.43 -0.28 -15.58
C HIS A 33 3.10 -0.88 -15.14
N VAL A 34 2.40 -0.19 -14.23
CA VAL A 34 1.11 -0.61 -13.68
C VAL A 34 0.04 0.39 -14.09
N GLY A 35 -0.78 0.00 -15.06
CA GLY A 35 -1.93 0.80 -15.50
C GLY A 35 -3.13 0.72 -14.53
N PRO A 36 -4.17 1.52 -14.77
CA PRO A 36 -5.38 1.63 -13.93
C PRO A 36 -5.97 0.28 -13.51
N ASP A 37 -6.24 -0.58 -14.48
CA ASP A 37 -6.92 -1.86 -14.24
C ASP A 37 -6.03 -2.84 -13.47
N LEU A 38 -4.71 -2.76 -13.65
CA LEU A 38 -3.75 -3.58 -12.89
C LEU A 38 -3.64 -3.08 -11.44
N ALA A 39 -3.62 -1.76 -11.25
CA ALA A 39 -3.62 -1.12 -9.93
C ALA A 39 -4.88 -1.48 -9.15
N MET A 40 -6.06 -1.36 -9.77
CA MET A 40 -7.33 -1.73 -9.14
C MET A 40 -7.36 -3.21 -8.76
N ARG A 41 -6.89 -4.12 -9.63
CA ARG A 41 -6.78 -5.55 -9.31
C ARG A 41 -5.86 -5.82 -8.11
N GLY A 42 -4.71 -5.16 -8.04
CA GLY A 42 -3.79 -5.31 -6.90
C GLY A 42 -4.37 -4.75 -5.60
N ALA A 43 -5.09 -3.63 -5.67
CA ALA A 43 -5.78 -3.04 -4.52
C ALA A 43 -6.95 -3.92 -4.03
N VAL A 44 -7.72 -4.52 -4.94
CA VAL A 44 -8.77 -5.48 -4.57
C VAL A 44 -8.15 -6.72 -3.90
N ALA A 45 -7.08 -7.28 -4.47
CA ALA A 45 -6.39 -8.42 -3.88
C ALA A 45 -5.82 -8.11 -2.48
N SER A 46 -5.30 -6.89 -2.26
CA SER A 46 -4.83 -6.50 -0.92
C SER A 46 -5.99 -6.41 0.07
N LEU A 47 -7.13 -5.88 -0.34
CA LEU A 47 -8.34 -5.80 0.48
C LEU A 47 -8.89 -7.17 0.89
N GLU A 48 -8.82 -8.17 -0.01
CA GLU A 48 -9.19 -9.55 0.32
C GLU A 48 -8.32 -10.12 1.45
N ILE A 49 -7.01 -9.91 1.38
CA ILE A 49 -6.08 -10.32 2.45
C ILE A 49 -6.38 -9.56 3.75
N LEU A 50 -6.61 -8.25 3.70
CA LEU A 50 -6.96 -7.45 4.88
C LEU A 50 -8.22 -7.98 5.56
N ARG A 51 -9.25 -8.36 4.79
CA ARG A 51 -10.51 -8.92 5.30
C ARG A 51 -10.33 -10.32 5.90
N GLU A 52 -9.48 -11.15 5.31
CA GLU A 52 -9.24 -12.52 5.76
C GLU A 52 -8.44 -12.58 7.06
N TYR A 53 -7.43 -11.71 7.20
CA TYR A 53 -6.49 -11.77 8.32
C TYR A 53 -6.63 -10.66 9.35
N HIS A 54 -7.52 -9.69 9.12
CA HIS A 54 -7.72 -8.53 9.98
C HIS A 54 -6.40 -7.83 10.33
N CYS A 55 -5.62 -7.56 9.29
CA CYS A 55 -4.28 -7.02 9.41
C CYS A 55 -4.31 -5.49 9.63
N LEU A 56 -3.66 -5.03 10.69
CA LEU A 56 -3.61 -3.61 11.06
C LEU A 56 -2.55 -2.82 10.27
N TYR A 57 -1.55 -3.50 9.70
CA TYR A 57 -0.33 -2.88 9.19
C TYR A 57 -0.11 -3.21 7.71
N LEU A 58 0.02 -2.17 6.88
CA LEU A 58 0.32 -2.28 5.47
C LEU A 58 1.62 -1.57 5.12
N PHE A 59 2.57 -2.33 4.56
CA PHE A 59 3.73 -1.78 3.89
C PHE A 59 3.48 -1.81 2.37
N ASN A 60 3.37 -0.64 1.75
CA ASN A 60 3.13 -0.48 0.33
C ASN A 60 4.36 0.11 -0.37
N ASP A 61 5.05 -0.69 -1.18
CA ASP A 61 6.29 -0.33 -1.84
C ASP A 61 6.10 -0.05 -3.33
N ASN A 62 6.17 1.22 -3.70
CA ASN A 62 6.07 1.69 -5.07
C ASN A 62 7.44 2.09 -5.66
N SER A 63 8.55 1.81 -4.97
CA SER A 63 9.89 2.28 -5.37
C SER A 63 10.34 1.85 -6.77
N ARG A 64 9.77 0.75 -7.28
CA ARG A 64 10.09 0.13 -8.58
C ARG A 64 9.01 0.33 -9.65
N LEU A 65 8.04 1.20 -9.39
CA LEU A 65 7.03 1.52 -10.39
C LEU A 65 7.59 2.47 -11.46
N GLU A 66 7.16 2.26 -12.71
CA GLU A 66 7.62 2.99 -13.89
C GLU A 66 6.46 3.68 -14.63
N GLY A 67 6.78 4.72 -15.42
CA GLY A 67 5.81 5.46 -16.23
C GLY A 67 4.95 6.48 -15.46
N PRO A 68 3.90 7.07 -16.06
CA PRO A 68 3.05 8.04 -15.38
C PRO A 68 2.34 7.44 -14.16
N TRP A 69 2.16 8.25 -13.11
CA TRP A 69 1.25 7.90 -12.02
C TRP A 69 -0.17 7.89 -12.56
N PHE A 70 -0.93 6.84 -12.24
CA PHE A 70 -2.35 6.82 -12.53
C PHE A 70 -3.10 7.48 -11.39
N ASP A 71 -4.04 8.37 -11.72
CA ASP A 71 -4.90 9.03 -10.73
C ASP A 71 -5.98 8.07 -10.20
N SER A 72 -5.54 7.04 -9.45
CA SER A 72 -6.41 6.16 -8.66
C SER A 72 -6.75 6.76 -7.29
N VAL A 73 -6.28 7.98 -6.99
CA VAL A 73 -6.39 8.57 -5.65
C VAL A 73 -7.84 8.74 -5.24
N TYR A 74 -8.71 9.15 -6.16
CA TYR A 74 -10.15 9.28 -5.89
C TYR A 74 -10.80 7.94 -5.50
N TRP A 75 -10.61 6.90 -6.32
CA TRP A 75 -11.17 5.58 -6.02
C TRP A 75 -10.57 4.99 -4.74
N LEU A 76 -9.26 5.17 -4.53
CA LEU A 76 -8.61 4.72 -3.30
C LEU A 76 -9.19 5.43 -2.07
N SER A 77 -9.42 6.75 -2.11
CA SER A 77 -9.93 7.49 -0.95
C SER A 77 -11.41 7.27 -0.66
N HIS A 78 -12.23 6.98 -1.69
CA HIS A 78 -13.69 6.83 -1.54
C HIS A 78 -14.15 5.37 -1.42
N GLU A 79 -13.44 4.42 -2.03
CA GLU A 79 -13.84 3.02 -2.06
C GLU A 79 -12.89 2.13 -1.27
N TRP A 80 -11.61 2.10 -1.65
CA TRP A 80 -10.66 1.17 -1.05
C TRP A 80 -10.33 1.52 0.40
N GLY A 81 -10.06 2.79 0.70
CA GLY A 81 -9.65 3.28 2.01
C GLY A 81 -10.68 2.98 3.11
N PRO A 82 -11.95 3.38 2.94
CA PRO A 82 -13.02 3.01 3.87
C PRO A 82 -13.19 1.50 4.04
N ALA A 83 -13.08 0.73 2.95
CA ALA A 83 -13.21 -0.72 3.01
C ALA A 83 -12.03 -1.38 3.73
N ALA A 84 -10.81 -0.87 3.53
CA ALA A 84 -9.59 -1.34 4.19
C ALA A 84 -9.62 -1.04 5.69
N ALA A 85 -10.02 0.18 6.07
CA ALA A 85 -10.22 0.54 7.47
C ALA A 85 -11.26 -0.36 8.15
N LYS A 86 -12.39 -0.61 7.49
CA LYS A 86 -13.42 -1.54 7.99
C LYS A 86 -12.90 -2.97 8.13
N ALA A 87 -11.94 -3.38 7.32
CA ALA A 87 -11.29 -4.68 7.42
C ALA A 87 -10.30 -4.78 8.59
N GLY A 88 -9.95 -3.67 9.23
CA GLY A 88 -9.07 -3.58 10.40
C GLY A 88 -7.75 -2.84 10.15
N LEU A 89 -7.52 -2.31 8.94
CA LEU A 89 -6.30 -1.56 8.63
C LEU A 89 -6.23 -0.26 9.46
N ARG A 90 -5.07 0.01 10.06
CA ARG A 90 -4.84 1.20 10.90
C ARG A 90 -3.59 2.00 10.51
N TYR A 91 -2.59 1.35 9.94
CA TYR A 91 -1.31 1.98 9.60
C TYR A 91 -0.85 1.59 8.19
N VAL A 92 -0.51 2.59 7.39
CA VAL A 92 0.03 2.42 6.03
C VAL A 92 1.35 3.15 5.90
N ALA A 93 2.44 2.41 5.72
CA ALA A 93 3.70 2.98 5.25
C ALA A 93 3.77 2.85 3.73
N HIS A 94 3.84 3.99 3.05
CA HIS A 94 3.90 4.07 1.61
C HIS A 94 5.29 4.52 1.16
N VAL A 95 6.04 3.65 0.51
CA VAL A 95 7.31 4.03 -0.13
C VAL A 95 7.01 4.55 -1.52
N THR A 96 7.32 5.82 -1.78
CA THR A 96 7.12 6.43 -3.10
C THR A 96 8.25 6.04 -4.07
N ARG A 97 8.07 6.39 -5.35
CA ARG A 97 9.15 6.29 -6.34
C ARG A 97 10.25 7.28 -6.00
N ALA A 98 11.51 6.89 -6.21
CA ALA A 98 12.65 7.79 -6.01
C ALA A 98 12.44 9.11 -6.79
N ASN A 99 12.72 10.24 -6.15
CA ASN A 99 12.63 11.59 -6.73
C ASN A 99 11.20 12.12 -7.02
N ASN A 100 10.14 11.46 -6.54
CA ASN A 100 8.75 11.89 -6.78
C ASN A 100 8.08 12.65 -5.63
N PHE A 101 8.70 12.75 -4.46
CA PHE A 101 8.14 13.54 -3.35
C PHE A 101 7.98 15.03 -3.73
N ALA A 102 8.85 15.53 -4.62
CA ALA A 102 8.83 16.92 -5.09
C ALA A 102 7.91 17.17 -6.30
N THR A 103 7.44 16.14 -7.00
CA THR A 103 6.72 16.27 -8.30
C THR A 103 5.29 15.76 -8.29
N SER A 104 4.83 15.12 -7.22
CA SER A 104 3.41 14.74 -7.06
C SER A 104 2.61 15.93 -6.53
N PHE A 105 2.27 16.84 -7.45
CA PHE A 105 1.30 17.92 -7.28
C PHE A 105 -0.11 17.33 -7.06
N THR A 106 -0.37 16.76 -5.89
CA THR A 106 -1.71 16.76 -5.33
C THR A 106 -1.70 17.83 -4.24
N ALA A 107 -2.33 18.98 -4.51
CA ALA A 107 -2.45 20.08 -3.55
C ALA A 107 -3.13 19.67 -2.22
N THR A 108 -3.69 18.46 -2.17
CA THR A 108 -4.31 17.84 -1.01
C THR A 108 -3.34 16.84 -0.39
N PRO A 109 -2.86 17.09 0.84
CA PRO A 109 -2.05 16.14 1.58
C PRO A 109 -2.73 14.78 1.72
N VAL A 110 -1.95 13.70 1.68
CA VAL A 110 -2.47 12.33 1.66
C VAL A 110 -3.24 11.98 2.94
N HIS A 111 -2.91 12.62 4.06
CA HIS A 111 -3.68 12.52 5.32
C HIS A 111 -5.08 13.18 5.26
N GLN A 112 -5.33 14.08 4.30
CA GLN A 112 -6.67 14.63 4.06
C GLN A 112 -7.49 13.72 3.14
N LEU A 113 -6.83 12.89 2.32
CA LEU A 113 -7.47 11.95 1.41
C LEU A 113 -7.83 10.63 2.12
N PHE A 114 -7.01 10.21 3.09
CA PHE A 114 -7.24 9.02 3.90
C PHE A 114 -7.31 9.42 5.37
N ASN A 115 -8.52 9.52 5.90
CA ASN A 115 -8.76 9.91 7.30
C ASN A 115 -9.17 8.72 8.18
N GLN A 116 -9.29 7.52 7.61
CA GLN A 116 -9.78 6.33 8.31
C GLN A 116 -8.65 5.52 8.97
N PHE A 117 -7.40 5.76 8.57
CA PHE A 117 -6.19 5.15 9.10
C PHE A 117 -5.03 6.13 8.99
N GLU A 118 -3.94 5.88 9.72
CA GLU A 118 -2.73 6.66 9.61
C GLU A 118 -1.91 6.22 8.39
N ILE A 119 -1.53 7.19 7.56
CA ILE A 119 -0.67 6.96 6.39
C ILE A 119 0.55 7.88 6.44
N GLN A 120 1.73 7.31 6.26
CA GLN A 120 2.97 8.05 6.07
C GLN A 120 3.66 7.65 4.78
N ILE A 121 4.30 8.64 4.14
CA ILE A 121 4.99 8.49 2.86
C ILE A 121 6.48 8.65 3.08
N PHE A 122 7.26 7.73 2.53
CA PHE A 122 8.70 7.65 2.69
C PHE A 122 9.39 7.53 1.34
N ASP A 123 10.60 8.08 1.23
CA ASP A 123 11.48 7.85 0.08
C ASP A 123 12.26 6.54 0.24
N GLN A 124 12.48 6.09 1.48
CA GLN A 124 13.29 4.92 1.80
C GLN A 124 12.46 3.82 2.47
N ALA A 125 12.60 2.60 1.96
CA ALA A 125 11.95 1.43 2.52
C ALA A 125 12.35 1.15 3.98
N GLY A 126 13.60 1.45 4.36
CA GLY A 126 14.06 1.29 5.75
C GLY A 126 13.24 2.12 6.73
N GLU A 127 13.08 3.42 6.45
CA GLU A 127 12.34 4.36 7.29
C GLU A 127 10.86 3.98 7.41
N ALA A 128 10.25 3.57 6.30
CA ALA A 128 8.88 3.07 6.25
C ALA A 128 8.67 1.83 7.14
N LEU A 129 9.62 0.89 7.13
CA LEU A 129 9.57 -0.30 7.98
C LEU A 129 9.75 0.06 9.44
N ASP A 130 10.69 0.95 9.77
CA ASP A 130 10.94 1.37 11.15
C ASP A 130 9.73 2.10 11.75
N TRP A 131 9.04 2.92 10.95
CA TRP A 131 7.79 3.54 11.37
C TRP A 131 6.68 2.52 11.63
N LEU A 132 6.46 1.53 10.74
CA LEU A 132 5.46 0.49 11.02
C LEU A 132 5.78 -0.30 12.29
N ARG A 133 7.07 -0.58 12.57
CA ARG A 133 7.48 -1.24 13.82
C ARG A 133 7.15 -0.38 15.03
N SER A 134 7.36 0.93 14.97
CA SER A 134 7.07 1.81 16.09
C SER A 134 5.56 1.90 16.35
N CYS A 135 4.72 2.00 15.31
CA CYS A 135 3.27 1.93 15.45
C CYS A 135 2.83 0.59 16.07
N GLN A 136 3.39 -0.52 15.61
CA GLN A 136 3.07 -1.83 16.17
C GLN A 136 3.47 -1.97 17.64
N ALA A 137 4.64 -1.45 18.01
CA ALA A 137 5.07 -1.45 19.41
C ALA A 137 4.15 -0.61 20.30
N GLN A 138 3.64 0.53 19.80
CA GLN A 138 2.70 1.38 20.53
C GLN A 138 1.33 0.72 20.73
N GLU A 139 0.85 -0.06 19.76
CA GLU A 139 -0.42 -0.79 19.83
C GLU A 139 -0.41 -1.99 20.78
N GLN A 140 0.77 -2.44 21.20
CA GLN A 140 0.94 -3.57 22.12
C GLN A 140 1.16 -3.13 23.58
N LEU A 141 1.19 -1.83 23.84
CA LEU A 141 1.25 -1.23 25.18
C LEU A 141 -0.16 -1.08 25.76
#